data_AF-A0A4R8QB33-F1
#
_entry.id   AF-A0A4R8QB33-F1
#
_cell.length_a   1.000
_cell.length_b   1.000
_cell.length_c   1.000
_cell.angle_alpha   90.00
_cell.angle_beta   90.00
_cell.angle_gamma   90.00
#
_symmetry.space_group_name_H-M   'P 1'
#
loop_
_entity.id
_entity.type
_entity.pdbx_description
1 polymer ?
#
loop_
_entity_poly.entity_id
_entity_poly.type
_entity_poly.pdbx_seq_one_letter_code
_entity_poly.pdbx_strand_id
1 'polypeptide(L)'
;MARSTALSLRAVLAFAAGVYSQSCIGGTGAKTYEAEDGVLSGTTVDTAQAGFTGKGYVTSFEDDTDKVTISIDCAAEGQKLFDLSIRYAGINGEKRTNVVLNGGAANEVIIAAGDTWANVSAGQVLLNQGNNTIDIVKNWGWYLIDSITLTPSAPRGPHNIVENLVNANANADAKALYTYLRSIYGKNILSGQQELSYANWINEQVGKTPALVSVDLMDYSPSRVERGTNGTAVEEAIAHHARGGIVSVLWHWNAPTGLYDTEENKWWSGFYTRATDFNVTTALADTTNANYTLIIRDMDAIAVQLKRLQDAGVPVLWRPLHEAEGAWFWWGANGPESAKKLYALLYDRLTNHHQLNNLVWIWNSIAPAWYPGDETVDILSADVYAQGHGPMTTQYNDLIALGNDKKLIAATEVGSAPFPDLLQAYEAHWLYFAVWGDTFINNADWNSIEDLKKIYDSE
;
A
#
# COMPACT_ATOMS: atom_id res chain seq x y z
N MET A 1 49.59 -47.32 -15.68
CA MET A 1 49.42 -45.98 -16.28
C MET A 1 48.18 -45.36 -15.69
N ALA A 2 48.33 -44.47 -14.72
CA ALA A 2 47.24 -43.67 -14.16
C ALA A 2 47.78 -42.25 -13.95
N ARG A 3 47.16 -41.28 -14.62
CA ARG A 3 47.54 -39.87 -14.60
C ARG A 3 47.03 -39.23 -13.31
N SER A 4 47.93 -38.52 -12.65
CA SER A 4 47.68 -37.63 -11.52
C SER A 4 47.09 -36.30 -12.03
N THR A 5 45.99 -35.87 -11.43
CA THR A 5 45.45 -34.51 -11.56
C THR A 5 45.57 -33.81 -10.20
N ALA A 6 46.49 -32.85 -10.13
CA ALA A 6 46.69 -31.99 -8.99
C ALA A 6 45.55 -30.95 -8.92
N LEU A 7 44.80 -30.93 -7.81
CA LEU A 7 43.97 -29.79 -7.43
C LEU A 7 44.88 -28.76 -6.76
N SER A 8 45.03 -27.57 -7.36
CA SER A 8 45.69 -26.44 -6.72
C SER A 8 44.74 -25.84 -5.69
N LEU A 9 45.07 -25.97 -4.41
CA LEU A 9 44.42 -25.25 -3.33
C LEU A 9 44.91 -23.78 -3.40
N ARG A 10 44.15 -22.89 -4.05
CA ARG A 10 44.32 -21.45 -3.86
C ARG A 10 43.59 -21.08 -2.58
N ALA A 11 44.34 -20.89 -1.50
CA ALA A 11 43.85 -20.26 -0.29
C ALA A 11 43.38 -18.83 -0.63
N VAL A 12 42.08 -18.58 -0.54
CA VAL A 12 41.54 -17.22 -0.47
C VAL A 12 41.84 -16.74 0.94
N LEU A 13 42.91 -15.95 1.09
CA LEU A 13 43.06 -15.10 2.27
C LEU A 13 41.96 -14.04 2.17
N ALA A 14 40.87 -14.24 2.91
CA ALA A 14 39.98 -13.16 3.27
C ALA A 14 40.79 -12.20 4.16
N PHE A 15 41.23 -11.08 3.60
CA PHE A 15 41.61 -9.94 4.40
C PHE A 15 40.36 -9.53 5.18
N ALA A 16 40.40 -9.70 6.51
CA ALA A 16 39.51 -8.96 7.39
C ALA A 16 39.90 -7.47 7.28
N ALA A 17 39.40 -6.80 6.24
CA ALA A 17 39.30 -5.36 6.25
C ALA A 17 38.42 -5.03 7.46
N GLY A 18 39.00 -4.37 8.47
CA GLY A 18 38.22 -3.89 9.61
C GLY A 18 37.07 -3.05 9.05
N VAL A 19 35.84 -3.52 9.25
CA VAL A 19 34.64 -2.77 8.86
C VAL A 19 34.67 -1.48 9.66
N TYR A 20 35.06 -0.38 9.02
CA TYR A 20 35.03 0.94 9.61
C TYR A 20 33.55 1.31 9.77
N SER A 21 33.00 1.04 10.95
CA SER A 21 31.64 1.46 11.29
C SER A 21 31.70 2.92 11.71
N GLN A 22 30.95 3.77 11.01
CA GLN A 22 30.81 5.17 11.35
C GLN A 22 29.91 5.26 12.60
N SER A 23 30.15 6.23 13.48
CA SER A 23 29.30 6.41 14.66
C SER A 23 27.86 6.71 14.25
N CYS A 24 26.89 6.35 15.09
CA CYS A 24 25.50 6.75 14.87
C CYS A 24 25.35 8.27 14.78
N ILE A 25 24.22 8.68 14.24
CA ILE A 25 23.66 10.00 14.44
C ILE A 25 23.45 10.19 15.93
N GLY A 26 24.02 11.24 16.51
CA GLY A 26 23.82 11.52 17.94
C GLY A 26 22.39 11.96 18.23
N GLY A 27 22.09 12.24 19.49
CA GLY A 27 20.73 12.55 19.95
C GLY A 27 19.99 13.74 19.30
N THR A 28 20.65 14.62 18.54
CA THR A 28 20.01 15.78 17.88
C THR A 28 20.64 16.15 16.53
N GLY A 29 19.80 16.44 15.53
CA GLY A 29 20.20 17.02 14.24
C GLY A 29 20.48 15.99 13.14
N ALA A 30 20.56 16.46 11.89
CA ALA A 30 20.91 15.63 10.75
C ALA A 30 22.41 15.27 10.77
N LYS A 31 22.75 14.07 10.31
CA LYS A 31 24.15 13.63 10.12
C LYS A 31 24.35 13.08 8.73
N THR A 32 25.39 13.60 8.07
CA THR A 32 25.84 13.16 6.74
C THR A 32 26.92 12.10 6.87
N TYR A 33 26.81 11.09 6.03
CA TYR A 33 27.75 9.99 5.87
C TYR A 33 28.25 10.03 4.42
N GLU A 34 29.52 10.35 4.24
CA GLU A 34 30.14 10.46 2.91
C GLU A 34 30.26 9.07 2.28
N ALA A 35 29.87 8.94 1.01
CA ALA A 35 29.81 7.64 0.33
C ALA A 35 31.21 7.06 0.10
N GLU A 36 32.21 7.89 -0.12
CA GLU A 36 33.61 7.49 -0.31
C GLU A 36 34.28 6.92 0.95
N ASP A 37 33.68 7.13 2.12
CA ASP A 37 34.11 6.49 3.39
C ASP A 37 33.39 5.14 3.64
N GLY A 38 32.52 4.71 2.71
CA GLY A 38 31.82 3.43 2.74
C GLY A 38 32.65 2.25 2.19
N VAL A 39 32.11 1.03 2.34
CA VAL A 39 32.69 -0.17 1.74
C VAL A 39 32.23 -0.28 0.29
N LEU A 40 33.16 -0.18 -0.65
CA LEU A 40 32.89 -0.23 -2.08
C LEU A 40 32.97 -1.67 -2.61
N SER A 41 31.97 -2.05 -3.41
CA SER A 41 31.92 -3.33 -4.12
C SER A 41 31.65 -3.03 -5.58
N GLY A 42 32.63 -3.26 -6.46
CA GLY A 42 32.54 -2.96 -7.91
C GLY A 42 32.56 -1.46 -8.26
N THR A 43 32.38 -0.58 -7.28
CA THR A 43 32.36 0.88 -7.42
C THR A 43 33.72 1.52 -7.09
N THR A 44 33.91 2.77 -7.50
CA THR A 44 35.15 3.52 -7.25
C THR A 44 34.88 4.95 -6.79
N VAL A 45 35.87 5.57 -6.12
CA VAL A 45 35.83 7.00 -5.74
C VAL A 45 36.38 7.86 -6.87
N ASP A 46 35.69 8.95 -7.18
CA ASP A 46 36.11 9.95 -8.16
C ASP A 46 35.92 11.39 -7.61
N THR A 47 36.52 12.37 -8.28
CA THR A 47 36.54 13.79 -7.91
C THR A 47 36.33 14.72 -9.11
N ALA A 48 36.06 14.17 -10.31
CA ALA A 48 35.90 14.96 -11.53
C ALA A 48 34.68 15.89 -11.51
N GLN A 49 33.54 15.43 -10.98
CA GLN A 49 32.33 16.24 -10.85
C GLN A 49 32.47 17.25 -9.72
N ALA A 50 32.56 18.55 -10.03
CA ALA A 50 32.71 19.59 -9.01
C ALA A 50 31.50 19.67 -8.05
N GLY A 51 31.74 20.08 -6.80
CA GLY A 51 30.70 20.38 -5.81
C GLY A 51 30.25 19.20 -4.93
N PHE A 52 31.03 18.12 -4.86
CA PHE A 52 30.86 17.03 -3.89
C PHE A 52 31.15 17.49 -2.43
N THR A 53 30.71 16.71 -1.45
CA THR A 53 31.10 16.85 -0.03
C THR A 53 32.23 15.88 0.33
N GLY A 54 32.88 16.08 1.48
CA GLY A 54 34.00 15.21 1.85
C GLY A 54 35.21 15.28 0.92
N LYS A 55 35.72 14.11 0.52
CA LYS A 55 36.94 13.90 -0.28
C LYS A 55 36.63 13.55 -1.74
N GLY A 56 35.41 13.14 -2.07
CA GLY A 56 35.02 12.73 -3.41
C GLY A 56 33.58 12.24 -3.45
N TYR A 57 33.27 11.37 -4.40
CA TYR A 57 31.98 10.69 -4.52
C TYR A 57 32.18 9.29 -5.10
N VAL A 58 31.16 8.43 -4.98
CA VAL A 58 31.17 7.07 -5.54
C VAL A 58 30.52 7.04 -6.91
N THR A 59 31.15 6.33 -7.84
CA THR A 59 30.72 6.12 -9.23
C THR A 59 30.94 4.65 -9.66
N SER A 60 30.79 4.36 -10.96
CA SER A 60 30.97 3.03 -11.57
C SER A 60 29.95 2.00 -11.08
N PHE A 61 28.67 2.40 -10.97
CA PHE A 61 27.57 1.47 -10.77
C PHE A 61 27.14 0.89 -12.13
N GLU A 62 27.76 -0.21 -12.54
CA GLU A 62 27.63 -0.81 -13.88
C GLU A 62 27.07 -2.25 -13.83
N ASP A 63 27.60 -3.08 -12.93
CA ASP A 63 27.21 -4.47 -12.73
C ASP A 63 26.15 -4.63 -11.61
N ASP A 64 25.36 -5.70 -11.66
CA ASP A 64 24.25 -5.93 -10.71
C ASP A 64 24.70 -6.12 -9.25
N THR A 65 25.98 -6.42 -9.02
CA THR A 65 26.56 -6.54 -7.68
C THR A 65 27.18 -5.25 -7.16
N ASP A 66 27.17 -4.18 -7.97
CA ASP A 66 27.84 -2.93 -7.62
C ASP A 66 27.07 -2.18 -6.54
N LYS A 67 27.79 -1.81 -5.48
CA LYS A 67 27.21 -1.08 -4.36
C LYS A 67 28.23 -0.28 -3.58
N VAL A 68 27.71 0.65 -2.78
CA VAL A 68 28.40 1.21 -1.62
C VAL A 68 27.62 0.83 -0.36
N THR A 69 28.32 0.27 0.62
CA THR A 69 27.76 -0.10 1.92
C THR A 69 28.22 0.89 2.99
N ILE A 70 27.28 1.61 3.59
CA ILE A 70 27.54 2.54 4.69
C ILE A 70 27.19 1.83 6.00
N SER A 71 28.22 1.56 6.82
CA SER A 71 28.06 0.90 8.12
C SER A 71 27.95 1.93 9.24
N ILE A 72 26.92 1.79 10.09
CA ILE A 72 26.57 2.74 11.14
C ILE A 72 26.41 1.99 12.46
N ASP A 73 27.18 2.36 13.49
CA ASP A 73 27.08 1.78 14.84
C ASP A 73 26.26 2.67 15.79
N CYS A 74 25.07 2.18 16.15
CA CYS A 74 24.08 2.78 17.03
C CYS A 74 23.99 2.10 18.40
N ALA A 75 25.11 1.60 18.94
CA ALA A 75 25.17 0.93 20.25
C ALA A 75 24.52 1.73 21.40
N ALA A 76 24.57 3.07 21.35
CA ALA A 76 24.08 3.97 22.41
C ALA A 76 22.64 4.50 22.20
N GLU A 77 21.99 4.25 21.06
CA GLU A 77 20.80 5.02 20.62
C GLU A 77 19.47 4.23 20.68
N GLY A 78 19.46 2.96 21.09
CA GLY A 78 18.25 2.13 20.98
C GLY A 78 17.79 1.96 19.52
N GLN A 79 16.60 1.39 19.31
CA GLN A 79 16.01 1.34 17.97
C GLN A 79 15.32 2.68 17.67
N LYS A 80 15.58 3.29 16.50
CA LYS A 80 15.08 4.63 16.17
C LYS A 80 14.90 4.85 14.67
N LEU A 81 13.88 5.64 14.33
CA LEU A 81 13.48 5.94 12.95
C LEU A 81 14.17 7.21 12.43
N PHE A 82 14.67 7.16 11.20
CA PHE A 82 15.35 8.28 10.55
C PHE A 82 14.84 8.51 9.13
N ASP A 83 14.65 9.77 8.75
CA ASP A 83 14.46 10.15 7.35
C ASP A 83 15.81 10.04 6.63
N LEU A 84 15.82 9.36 5.49
CA LEU A 84 17.01 9.15 4.66
C LEU A 84 16.95 10.05 3.43
N SER A 85 17.99 10.84 3.21
CA SER A 85 18.22 11.61 2.00
C SER A 85 19.50 11.14 1.31
N ILE A 86 19.46 11.00 -0.01
CA ILE A 86 20.64 10.69 -0.83
C ILE A 86 21.04 11.95 -1.60
N ARG A 87 22.31 12.35 -1.50
CA ARG A 87 22.90 13.38 -2.34
C ARG A 87 23.54 12.72 -3.56
N TYR A 88 23.06 13.09 -4.75
CA TYR A 88 23.39 12.39 -5.99
C TYR A 88 23.57 13.35 -7.16
N ALA A 89 24.16 12.87 -8.26
CA ALA A 89 24.11 13.54 -9.56
C ALA A 89 23.68 12.56 -10.67
N GLY A 90 22.60 12.91 -11.37
CA GLY A 90 21.98 12.14 -12.45
C GLY A 90 22.48 12.53 -13.84
N ILE A 91 23.80 12.60 -14.03
CA ILE A 91 24.45 13.17 -15.23
C ILE A 91 24.20 12.38 -16.51
N ASN A 92 23.73 11.13 -16.41
CA ASN A 92 23.42 10.27 -17.55
C ASN A 92 21.91 10.21 -17.85
N GLY A 93 21.13 11.22 -17.43
CA GLY A 93 19.67 11.23 -17.48
C GLY A 93 19.02 10.49 -16.31
N GLU A 94 17.68 10.42 -16.26
CA GLU A 94 16.95 9.79 -15.16
C GLU A 94 17.39 8.32 -14.96
N LYS A 95 17.60 7.92 -13.71
CA LYS A 95 18.00 6.57 -13.29
C LYS A 95 17.20 6.12 -12.07
N ARG A 96 17.45 4.87 -11.67
CA ARG A 96 16.92 4.26 -10.45
C ARG A 96 18.06 3.60 -9.68
N THR A 97 18.02 3.70 -8.36
CA THR A 97 18.90 3.00 -7.42
C THR A 97 18.07 2.23 -6.41
N ASN A 98 18.67 1.23 -5.75
CA ASN A 98 18.01 0.48 -4.69
C ASN A 98 18.70 0.77 -3.36
N VAL A 99 17.92 1.09 -2.33
CA VAL A 99 18.38 1.22 -0.95
C VAL A 99 18.02 -0.05 -0.20
N VAL A 100 19.00 -0.67 0.47
CA VAL A 100 18.77 -1.87 1.28
C VAL A 100 19.27 -1.62 2.71
N LEU A 101 18.36 -1.71 3.68
CA LEU A 101 18.69 -1.61 5.11
C LEU A 101 18.92 -3.02 5.69
N ASN A 102 20.07 -3.27 6.31
CA ASN A 102 20.40 -4.49 7.03
C ASN A 102 20.17 -5.79 6.23
N GLY A 103 20.36 -5.75 4.90
CA GLY A 103 20.11 -6.89 4.01
C GLY A 103 18.63 -7.24 3.79
N GLY A 104 17.71 -6.34 4.17
CA GLY A 104 16.27 -6.50 3.97
C GLY A 104 15.82 -6.26 2.52
N ALA A 105 14.52 -5.94 2.37
CA ALA A 105 13.96 -5.62 1.06
C ALA A 105 14.56 -4.32 0.48
N ALA A 106 14.69 -4.29 -0.85
CA ALA A 106 15.15 -3.11 -1.57
C ALA A 106 14.02 -2.08 -1.71
N ASN A 107 14.32 -0.82 -1.38
CA ASN A 107 13.49 0.33 -1.70
C ASN A 107 14.05 1.04 -2.93
N GLU A 108 13.26 1.15 -4.00
CA GLU A 108 13.69 1.82 -5.22
C GLU A 108 13.58 3.34 -5.08
N VAL A 109 14.63 4.06 -5.49
CA VAL A 109 14.69 5.53 -5.44
C VAL A 109 14.98 6.07 -6.83
N ILE A 110 14.18 7.06 -7.26
CA ILE A 110 14.37 7.73 -8.55
C ILE A 110 15.47 8.78 -8.42
N ILE A 111 16.41 8.74 -9.35
CA ILE A 111 17.51 9.67 -9.51
C ILE A 111 17.17 10.55 -10.71
N ALA A 112 16.62 11.74 -10.46
CA ALA A 112 16.22 12.64 -11.54
C ALA A 112 17.42 13.12 -12.37
N ALA A 113 17.21 13.36 -13.67
CA ALA A 113 18.27 13.87 -14.54
C ALA A 113 18.77 15.25 -14.06
N GLY A 114 20.08 15.47 -14.11
CA GLY A 114 20.65 16.77 -13.80
C GLY A 114 22.18 16.79 -13.89
N ASP A 115 22.72 17.95 -14.26
CA ASP A 115 24.16 18.18 -14.44
C ASP A 115 24.86 18.57 -13.12
N THR A 116 24.09 18.77 -12.06
CA THR A 116 24.56 19.19 -10.73
C THR A 116 24.05 18.26 -9.63
N TRP A 117 24.64 18.38 -8.45
CA TRP A 117 24.20 17.66 -7.27
C TRP A 117 22.81 18.07 -6.82
N ALA A 118 21.99 17.07 -6.46
CA ALA A 118 20.66 17.24 -5.88
C ALA A 118 20.49 16.27 -4.70
N ASN A 119 19.43 16.51 -3.91
CA ASN A 119 19.02 15.59 -2.85
C ASN A 119 17.70 14.94 -3.24
N VAL A 120 17.55 13.66 -2.93
CA VAL A 120 16.28 12.93 -3.04
C VAL A 120 15.97 12.25 -1.72
N SER A 121 14.69 12.27 -1.32
CA SER A 121 14.21 11.45 -0.20
C SER A 121 14.23 9.98 -0.62
N ALA A 122 14.84 9.14 0.20
CA ALA A 122 14.85 7.69 0.05
C ALA A 122 13.94 7.00 1.07
N GLY A 123 12.98 7.74 1.65
CA GLY A 123 12.05 7.25 2.65
C GLY A 123 12.64 7.28 4.06
N GLN A 124 12.16 6.37 4.91
CA GLN A 124 12.58 6.26 6.30
C GLN A 124 13.28 4.92 6.55
N VAL A 125 14.26 4.93 7.45
CA VAL A 125 15.01 3.74 7.88
C VAL A 125 14.93 3.60 9.40
N LEU A 126 14.58 2.39 9.86
CA LEU A 126 14.57 2.04 11.28
C LEU A 126 15.91 1.41 11.66
N LEU A 127 16.81 2.20 12.24
CA LEU A 127 18.10 1.68 12.71
C LEU A 127 17.92 0.93 14.02
N ASN A 128 18.47 -0.28 14.07
CA ASN A 128 18.52 -1.12 15.26
C ASN A 128 19.61 -0.63 16.23
N GLN A 129 19.54 -1.06 17.49
CA GLN A 129 20.66 -0.88 18.40
C GLN A 129 21.90 -1.66 17.89
N GLY A 130 23.06 -1.00 17.89
CA GLY A 130 24.32 -1.57 17.40
C GLY A 130 24.53 -1.37 15.90
N ASN A 131 25.14 -2.35 15.24
CA ASN A 131 25.55 -2.21 13.85
C ASN A 131 24.37 -2.29 12.88
N ASN A 132 24.33 -1.33 11.96
CA ASN A 132 23.43 -1.27 10.84
C ASN A 132 24.20 -1.07 9.54
N THR A 133 23.62 -1.48 8.42
CA THR A 133 24.15 -1.25 7.08
C THR A 133 23.08 -0.62 6.20
N ILE A 134 23.42 0.45 5.50
CA ILE A 134 22.62 1.02 4.42
C ILE A 134 23.41 0.82 3.14
N ASP A 135 22.91 -0.05 2.27
CA ASP A 135 23.48 -0.29 0.95
C ASP A 135 22.77 0.58 -0.08
N ILE A 136 23.55 1.30 -0.89
CA ILE A 136 23.07 1.86 -2.16
C ILE A 136 23.58 0.94 -3.25
N VAL A 137 22.65 0.20 -3.83
CA VAL A 137 22.91 -0.87 -4.81
C VAL A 137 22.52 -0.40 -6.20
N LYS A 138 23.33 -0.77 -7.19
CA LYS A 138 23.01 -0.57 -8.60
C LYS A 138 21.62 -1.14 -8.89
N ASN A 139 20.80 -0.33 -9.58
CA ASN A 139 19.58 -0.78 -10.22
C ASN A 139 19.70 -0.48 -11.71
N TRP A 140 19.41 0.73 -12.16
CA TRP A 140 19.74 1.13 -13.53
C TRP A 140 21.23 1.48 -13.68
N GLY A 141 21.87 1.97 -12.61
CA GLY A 141 23.29 2.35 -12.60
C GLY A 141 23.57 3.73 -13.23
N TRP A 142 24.83 4.01 -13.56
CA TRP A 142 25.27 5.22 -14.27
C TRP A 142 24.90 6.56 -13.60
N TYR A 143 24.97 6.61 -12.28
CA TYR A 143 24.78 7.82 -11.47
C TYR A 143 25.96 8.01 -10.50
N LEU A 144 26.04 9.20 -9.91
CA LEU A 144 27.05 9.53 -8.90
C LEU A 144 26.37 9.64 -7.53
N ILE A 145 26.97 9.07 -6.49
CA ILE A 145 26.49 9.17 -5.10
C ILE A 145 27.56 9.86 -4.28
N ASP A 146 27.21 11.02 -3.73
CA ASP A 146 28.11 11.81 -2.90
C ASP A 146 28.01 11.37 -1.44
N SER A 147 26.82 11.40 -0.88
CA SER A 147 26.60 11.14 0.54
C SER A 147 25.16 10.74 0.83
N ILE A 148 24.95 10.14 2.00
CA ILE A 148 23.62 10.02 2.60
C ILE A 148 23.51 10.92 3.81
N THR A 149 22.31 11.45 4.06
CA THR A 149 22.00 12.18 5.28
C THR A 149 20.85 11.49 6.00
N LEU A 150 21.09 11.14 7.26
CA LEU A 150 20.06 10.68 8.17
C LEU A 150 19.61 11.85 9.03
N THR A 151 18.30 11.98 9.23
CA THR A 151 17.70 12.97 10.16
C THR A 151 16.76 12.23 11.09
N PRO A 152 16.81 12.45 12.43
CA PRO A 152 15.85 11.82 13.33
C PRO A 152 14.43 12.18 12.89
N SER A 153 13.60 11.16 12.67
CA SER A 153 12.22 11.39 12.24
C SER A 153 11.48 12.15 13.34
N ALA A 154 10.74 13.18 12.96
CA ALA A 154 9.89 13.88 13.90
C ALA A 154 8.74 12.95 14.32
N PRO A 155 8.46 12.79 15.62
CA PRO A 155 7.30 12.02 16.05
C PRO A 155 6.02 12.59 15.45
N ARG A 156 5.14 11.71 14.98
CA ARG A 156 3.86 12.07 14.40
C ARG A 156 2.99 12.71 15.48
N GLY A 157 2.52 13.92 15.17
CA GLY A 157 1.56 14.62 16.03
C GLY A 157 0.20 13.91 16.09
N PRO A 158 -0.72 14.38 16.96
CA PRO A 158 -2.08 13.87 16.98
C PRO A 158 -2.79 14.15 15.65
N HIS A 159 -3.53 13.16 15.16
CA HIS A 159 -4.29 13.27 13.91
C HIS A 159 -5.44 14.29 13.99
N ASN A 160 -5.65 15.07 12.92
CA ASN A 160 -6.72 16.08 12.84
C ASN A 160 -7.97 15.59 12.09
N ILE A 161 -8.49 14.43 12.48
CA ILE A 161 -9.59 13.76 11.76
C ILE A 161 -10.92 14.50 11.95
N VAL A 162 -11.62 14.75 10.84
CA VAL A 162 -12.96 15.38 10.85
C VAL A 162 -13.97 14.59 11.67
N GLU A 163 -14.90 15.28 12.31
CA GLU A 163 -15.83 14.64 13.26
C GLU A 163 -17.02 13.93 12.61
N ASN A 164 -17.49 14.46 11.49
CA ASN A 164 -18.73 14.03 10.87
C ASN A 164 -18.46 13.32 9.54
N LEU A 165 -19.27 12.32 9.25
CA LEU A 165 -19.36 11.71 7.93
C LEU A 165 -19.83 12.73 6.90
N VAL A 166 -19.39 12.56 5.65
CA VAL A 166 -19.74 13.44 4.52
C VAL A 166 -21.24 13.44 4.22
N ASN A 167 -21.92 12.33 4.46
CA ASN A 167 -23.37 12.26 4.42
C ASN A 167 -23.98 12.85 5.70
N ALA A 168 -24.50 14.07 5.63
CA ALA A 168 -25.19 14.73 6.76
C ALA A 168 -26.37 13.90 7.33
N ASN A 169 -27.01 13.07 6.49
CA ASN A 169 -28.13 12.21 6.86
C ASN A 169 -27.69 10.81 7.31
N ALA A 170 -26.39 10.55 7.50
CA ALA A 170 -25.89 9.27 8.00
C ALA A 170 -26.66 8.83 9.26
N ASN A 171 -27.01 7.54 9.30
CA ASN A 171 -27.82 6.96 10.36
C ASN A 171 -27.00 6.80 11.67
N ALA A 172 -27.68 6.38 12.74
CA ALA A 172 -27.04 6.24 14.05
C ALA A 172 -25.91 5.21 14.04
N ASP A 173 -26.08 4.08 13.33
CA ASP A 173 -25.11 2.99 13.30
C ASP A 173 -23.82 3.40 12.55
N ALA A 174 -23.93 4.08 11.41
CA ALA A 174 -22.78 4.57 10.66
C ALA A 174 -22.01 5.64 11.45
N LYS A 175 -22.73 6.56 12.11
CA LYS A 175 -22.13 7.57 13.00
C LYS A 175 -21.41 6.92 14.20
N ALA A 176 -22.01 5.87 14.79
CA ALA A 176 -21.40 5.13 15.89
C ALA A 176 -20.13 4.40 15.44
N LEU A 177 -20.17 3.72 14.29
CA LEU A 177 -19.01 3.07 13.69
C LEU A 177 -17.88 4.10 13.45
N TYR A 178 -18.18 5.21 12.77
CA TYR A 178 -17.18 6.24 12.49
C TYR A 178 -16.57 6.83 13.77
N THR A 179 -17.40 7.08 14.79
CA THR A 179 -16.93 7.55 16.10
C THR A 179 -15.99 6.54 16.76
N TYR A 180 -16.32 5.25 16.70
CA TYR A 180 -15.45 4.19 17.22
C TYR A 180 -14.11 4.15 16.47
N LEU A 181 -14.14 4.17 15.13
CA LEU A 181 -12.93 4.16 14.30
C LEU A 181 -12.02 5.35 14.61
N ARG A 182 -12.58 6.55 14.77
CA ARG A 182 -11.83 7.74 15.21
C ARG A 182 -11.21 7.59 16.59
N SER A 183 -11.89 6.91 17.52
CA SER A 183 -11.42 6.77 18.91
C SER A 183 -10.16 5.91 19.04
N ILE A 184 -9.98 4.96 18.12
CA ILE A 184 -8.84 4.02 18.08
C ILE A 184 -7.72 4.45 17.12
N TYR A 185 -7.99 5.36 16.19
CA TYR A 185 -7.04 5.79 15.18
C TYR A 185 -5.78 6.40 15.80
N GLY A 186 -4.60 5.97 15.36
CA GLY A 186 -3.33 6.35 15.98
C GLY A 186 -2.94 5.57 17.24
N LYS A 187 -3.80 4.65 17.72
CA LYS A 187 -3.56 3.89 18.95
C LYS A 187 -3.52 2.38 18.70
N ASN A 188 -4.47 1.89 17.92
CA ASN A 188 -4.61 0.48 17.58
C ASN A 188 -4.88 0.33 16.08
N ILE A 189 -4.66 -0.88 15.57
CA ILE A 189 -5.06 -1.31 14.23
C ILE A 189 -6.08 -2.43 14.34
N LEU A 190 -7.20 -2.35 13.61
CA LEU A 190 -8.16 -3.46 13.57
C LEU A 190 -7.65 -4.55 12.62
N SER A 191 -7.74 -5.80 13.06
CA SER A 191 -7.53 -6.95 12.19
C SER A 191 -8.74 -7.16 11.28
N GLY A 192 -8.48 -7.36 10.00
CA GLY A 192 -9.49 -7.59 8.99
C GLY A 192 -9.12 -8.72 8.05
N GLN A 193 -10.13 -9.31 7.43
CA GLN A 193 -9.96 -10.40 6.47
C GLN A 193 -11.01 -10.30 5.35
N GLN A 194 -10.58 -10.52 4.12
CA GLN A 194 -11.48 -10.74 2.98
C GLN A 194 -12.14 -12.13 3.11
N GLU A 195 -13.46 -12.16 2.96
CA GLU A 195 -14.36 -13.32 3.10
C GLU A 195 -14.52 -13.87 4.53
N LEU A 196 -15.75 -14.25 4.86
CA LEU A 196 -16.11 -14.80 6.17
C LEU A 196 -15.47 -16.17 6.43
N SER A 197 -15.29 -16.98 5.38
CA SER A 197 -14.66 -18.31 5.42
C SER A 197 -13.23 -18.22 5.95
N TYR A 198 -12.42 -17.29 5.42
CA TYR A 198 -11.04 -17.09 5.86
C TYR A 198 -10.96 -16.46 7.25
N ALA A 199 -11.90 -15.60 7.63
CA ALA A 199 -11.97 -15.10 9.00
C ALA A 199 -12.20 -16.23 10.02
N ASN A 200 -13.04 -17.20 9.67
CA ASN A 200 -13.24 -18.40 10.50
C ASN A 200 -11.99 -19.30 10.49
N TRP A 201 -11.34 -19.47 9.33
CA TRP A 201 -10.07 -20.21 9.24
C TRP A 201 -8.99 -19.61 10.15
N ILE A 202 -8.83 -18.28 10.18
CA ILE A 202 -7.90 -17.61 11.10
C ILE A 202 -8.23 -17.99 12.54
N ASN A 203 -9.49 -17.96 12.94
CA ASN A 203 -9.90 -18.37 14.28
C ASN A 203 -9.51 -19.81 14.61
N GLU A 204 -9.65 -20.73 13.66
CA GLU A 204 -9.22 -22.13 13.82
C GLU A 204 -7.69 -22.25 13.97
N GLN A 205 -6.91 -21.42 13.26
CA GLN A 205 -5.45 -21.50 13.29
C GLN A 205 -4.79 -20.81 14.50
N VAL A 206 -5.31 -19.64 14.89
CA VAL A 206 -4.66 -18.75 15.89
C VAL A 206 -5.56 -18.41 17.08
N GLY A 207 -6.80 -18.87 17.13
CA GLY A 207 -7.69 -18.69 18.28
C GLY A 207 -8.29 -17.28 18.42
N LYS A 208 -8.03 -16.38 17.47
CA LYS A 208 -8.55 -15.00 17.41
C LYS A 208 -9.37 -14.82 16.12
N THR A 209 -10.43 -14.04 16.18
CA THR A 209 -11.25 -13.72 14.99
C THR A 209 -10.94 -12.30 14.53
N PRO A 210 -10.78 -12.04 13.22
CA PRO A 210 -10.69 -10.68 12.70
C PRO A 210 -11.84 -9.82 13.20
N ALA A 211 -11.55 -8.58 13.62
CA ALA A 211 -12.56 -7.63 14.05
C ALA A 211 -13.42 -7.13 12.87
N LEU A 212 -12.85 -7.15 11.66
CA LEU A 212 -13.48 -6.73 10.42
C LEU A 212 -13.53 -7.89 9.41
N VAL A 213 -14.65 -8.03 8.70
CA VAL A 213 -14.76 -8.88 7.50
C VAL A 213 -15.14 -8.03 6.31
N SER A 214 -14.40 -8.21 5.22
CA SER A 214 -14.71 -7.60 3.93
C SER A 214 -15.42 -8.61 3.03
N VAL A 215 -16.52 -8.21 2.41
CA VAL A 215 -17.32 -9.03 1.46
C VAL A 215 -17.47 -8.31 0.12
N ASP A 216 -17.78 -9.04 -0.94
CA ASP A 216 -17.83 -8.49 -2.29
C ASP A 216 -19.22 -8.63 -2.94
N LEU A 217 -19.76 -7.52 -3.46
CA LEU A 217 -21.02 -7.52 -4.19
C LEU A 217 -20.90 -7.95 -5.67
N MET A 218 -19.72 -8.43 -6.10
CA MET A 218 -19.41 -8.89 -7.45
C MET A 218 -20.50 -9.75 -8.08
N ASP A 219 -20.93 -10.83 -7.40
CA ASP A 219 -21.94 -11.79 -7.88
C ASP A 219 -23.36 -11.23 -7.94
N TYR A 220 -23.60 -10.02 -7.43
CA TYR A 220 -24.86 -9.28 -7.55
C TYR A 220 -24.89 -8.33 -8.76
N SER A 221 -23.77 -8.15 -9.46
CA SER A 221 -23.74 -7.36 -10.71
C SER A 221 -24.72 -7.98 -11.72
N PRO A 222 -25.70 -7.24 -12.28
CA PRO A 222 -26.71 -7.81 -13.18
C PRO A 222 -26.11 -8.59 -14.34
N SER A 223 -25.01 -8.10 -14.90
CA SER A 223 -24.28 -8.80 -15.96
C SER A 223 -23.83 -10.19 -15.50
N ARG A 224 -23.36 -10.41 -14.26
CA ARG A 224 -23.01 -11.76 -13.78
C ARG A 224 -24.25 -12.60 -13.45
N VAL A 225 -25.28 -11.98 -12.86
CA VAL A 225 -26.56 -12.64 -12.53
C VAL A 225 -27.24 -13.21 -13.78
N GLU A 226 -27.18 -12.49 -14.90
CA GLU A 226 -27.66 -12.97 -16.21
C GLU A 226 -26.98 -14.28 -16.67
N ARG A 227 -25.80 -14.61 -16.13
CA ARG A 227 -25.05 -15.87 -16.37
C ARG A 227 -25.15 -16.87 -15.21
N GLY A 228 -26.04 -16.63 -14.25
CA GLY A 228 -26.40 -17.58 -13.20
C GLY A 228 -25.58 -17.50 -11.92
N THR A 229 -24.86 -16.40 -11.66
CA THR A 229 -24.24 -16.20 -10.35
C THR A 229 -25.28 -15.98 -9.26
N ASN A 230 -24.94 -16.38 -8.04
CA ASN A 230 -25.75 -16.16 -6.85
C ASN A 230 -24.83 -15.69 -5.71
N GLY A 231 -24.93 -14.41 -5.33
CA GLY A 231 -24.10 -13.84 -4.27
C GLY A 231 -24.58 -14.19 -2.87
N THR A 232 -23.65 -14.33 -1.92
CA THR A 232 -23.91 -14.59 -0.48
C THR A 232 -23.37 -13.50 0.44
N ALA A 233 -22.77 -12.45 -0.14
CA ALA A 233 -22.07 -11.40 0.62
C ALA A 233 -22.96 -10.67 1.65
N VAL A 234 -24.25 -10.46 1.35
CA VAL A 234 -25.18 -9.81 2.29
C VAL A 234 -25.40 -10.68 3.53
N GLU A 235 -25.62 -11.98 3.34
CA GLU A 235 -25.81 -12.95 4.43
C GLU A 235 -24.55 -13.06 5.29
N GLU A 236 -23.37 -13.09 4.66
CA GLU A 236 -22.08 -13.15 5.36
C GLU A 236 -21.80 -11.89 6.18
N ALA A 237 -22.07 -10.71 5.61
CA ALA A 237 -21.97 -9.43 6.32
C ALA A 237 -22.89 -9.39 7.56
N ILE A 238 -24.16 -9.77 7.40
CA ILE A 238 -25.11 -9.83 8.52
C ILE A 238 -24.64 -10.83 9.58
N ALA A 239 -24.12 -11.99 9.17
CA ALA A 239 -23.61 -13.00 10.10
C ALA A 239 -22.39 -12.50 10.90
N HIS A 240 -21.48 -11.77 10.27
CA HIS A 240 -20.34 -11.18 10.98
C HIS A 240 -20.77 -10.04 11.92
N HIS A 241 -21.65 -9.15 11.44
CA HIS A 241 -22.20 -8.07 12.26
C HIS A 241 -22.96 -8.60 13.49
N ALA A 242 -23.75 -9.67 13.34
CA ALA A 242 -24.47 -10.30 14.45
C ALA A 242 -23.54 -10.87 15.55
N ARG A 243 -22.26 -11.10 15.24
CA ARG A 243 -21.21 -11.46 16.20
C ARG A 243 -20.47 -10.25 16.81
N GLY A 244 -20.91 -9.03 16.49
CA GLY A 244 -20.29 -7.77 16.93
C GLY A 244 -19.13 -7.31 16.03
N GLY A 245 -18.96 -7.91 14.86
CA GLY A 245 -17.90 -7.57 13.92
C GLY A 245 -18.22 -6.37 13.02
N ILE A 246 -17.19 -5.75 12.46
CA ILE A 246 -17.28 -4.62 11.53
C ILE A 246 -17.33 -5.15 10.08
N VAL A 247 -18.17 -4.54 9.25
CA VAL A 247 -18.35 -4.97 7.85
C VAL A 247 -17.74 -3.94 6.90
N SER A 248 -16.86 -4.43 6.02
CA SER A 248 -16.44 -3.74 4.80
C SER A 248 -17.07 -4.40 3.58
N VAL A 249 -17.39 -3.60 2.58
CA VAL A 249 -17.98 -4.09 1.34
C VAL A 249 -17.28 -3.42 0.16
N LEU A 250 -16.70 -4.24 -0.72
CA LEU A 250 -16.21 -3.82 -2.02
C LEU A 250 -17.13 -4.29 -3.14
N TRP A 251 -16.85 -3.86 -4.36
CA TRP A 251 -17.59 -4.31 -5.53
C TRP A 251 -16.67 -4.44 -6.75
N HIS A 252 -16.31 -5.67 -7.09
CA HIS A 252 -15.78 -5.97 -8.42
C HIS A 252 -16.91 -5.84 -9.46
N TRP A 253 -17.17 -4.60 -9.89
CA TRP A 253 -18.27 -4.30 -10.80
C TRP A 253 -18.01 -4.91 -12.16
N ASN A 254 -18.72 -5.99 -12.49
CA ASN A 254 -18.61 -6.60 -13.80
C ASN A 254 -19.33 -5.73 -14.84
N ALA A 255 -18.64 -5.31 -15.90
CA ALA A 255 -19.16 -4.33 -16.85
C ALA A 255 -20.57 -4.70 -17.34
N PRO A 256 -21.50 -3.74 -17.43
CA PRO A 256 -22.90 -4.02 -17.75
C PRO A 256 -23.09 -4.60 -19.16
N THR A 257 -22.19 -4.26 -20.09
CA THR A 257 -22.18 -4.68 -21.50
C THR A 257 -20.74 -4.65 -22.02
N GLY A 258 -20.55 -5.03 -23.29
CA GLY A 258 -19.24 -4.97 -23.94
C GLY A 258 -18.27 -6.06 -23.49
N LEU A 259 -18.77 -7.15 -22.93
CA LEU A 259 -17.95 -8.27 -22.45
C LEU A 259 -17.49 -9.11 -23.65
N TYR A 260 -16.17 -9.34 -23.74
CA TYR A 260 -15.61 -10.11 -24.86
C TYR A 260 -16.02 -11.58 -24.83
N ASP A 261 -16.05 -12.16 -23.62
CA ASP A 261 -16.38 -13.56 -23.35
C ASP A 261 -15.63 -14.56 -24.25
N THR A 262 -14.31 -14.38 -24.35
CA THR A 262 -13.43 -15.27 -25.10
C THR A 262 -12.86 -16.38 -24.20
N GLU A 263 -12.02 -17.25 -24.75
CA GLU A 263 -11.33 -18.27 -23.95
C GLU A 263 -10.38 -17.63 -22.92
N GLU A 264 -9.65 -16.60 -23.34
CA GLU A 264 -8.67 -15.87 -22.53
C GLU A 264 -9.31 -14.83 -21.61
N ASN A 265 -10.46 -14.26 -22.01
CA ASN A 265 -11.17 -13.22 -21.27
C ASN A 265 -12.65 -13.59 -21.13
N LYS A 266 -12.91 -14.55 -20.23
CA LYS A 266 -14.26 -15.04 -19.91
C LYS A 266 -15.13 -13.95 -19.29
N TRP A 267 -16.46 -14.04 -19.47
CA TRP A 267 -17.43 -13.07 -18.93
C TRP A 267 -17.29 -12.81 -17.42
N TRP A 268 -16.85 -13.81 -16.64
CA TRP A 268 -16.69 -13.69 -15.18
C TRP A 268 -15.48 -12.84 -14.77
N SER A 269 -14.58 -12.52 -15.70
CA SER A 269 -13.48 -11.56 -15.54
C SER A 269 -13.86 -10.14 -15.96
N GLY A 270 -15.14 -9.86 -16.22
CA GLY A 270 -15.65 -8.66 -16.87
C GLY A 270 -15.54 -7.35 -16.09
N PHE A 271 -15.01 -7.39 -14.87
CA PHE A 271 -14.58 -6.20 -14.13
C PHE A 271 -13.24 -5.67 -14.64
N TYR A 272 -12.39 -6.52 -15.24
CA TYR A 272 -11.13 -6.08 -15.83
C TYR A 272 -11.31 -5.36 -17.16
N THR A 273 -10.54 -4.29 -17.37
CA THR A 273 -10.37 -3.57 -18.65
C THR A 273 -10.03 -4.52 -19.80
N ARG A 274 -9.20 -5.55 -19.55
CA ARG A 274 -8.83 -6.53 -20.58
C ARG A 274 -9.99 -7.42 -21.06
N ALA A 275 -11.10 -7.47 -20.32
CA ALA A 275 -12.22 -8.37 -20.57
C ALA A 275 -13.46 -7.65 -21.13
N THR A 276 -13.37 -6.35 -21.38
CA THR A 276 -14.48 -5.56 -21.91
C THR A 276 -14.03 -4.38 -22.78
N ASP A 277 -14.84 -3.97 -23.75
CA ASP A 277 -14.70 -2.70 -24.48
C ASP A 277 -15.50 -1.55 -23.87
N PHE A 278 -16.11 -1.76 -22.69
CA PHE A 278 -16.96 -0.76 -22.04
C PHE A 278 -16.18 0.53 -21.78
N ASN A 279 -16.70 1.65 -22.31
CA ASN A 279 -16.07 2.95 -22.22
C ASN A 279 -16.87 3.90 -21.32
N VAL A 280 -16.30 4.24 -20.17
CA VAL A 280 -16.91 5.10 -19.15
C VAL A 280 -17.11 6.51 -19.66
N THR A 281 -16.14 7.06 -20.39
CA THR A 281 -16.23 8.43 -20.91
C THR A 281 -17.43 8.57 -21.85
N THR A 282 -17.60 7.63 -22.78
CA THR A 282 -18.73 7.63 -23.70
C THR A 282 -20.05 7.35 -22.97
N ALA A 283 -20.06 6.41 -22.04
CA ALA A 283 -21.24 6.09 -21.24
C ALA A 283 -21.73 7.30 -20.44
N LEU A 284 -20.83 8.08 -19.85
CA LEU A 284 -21.16 9.26 -19.03
C LEU A 284 -21.32 10.57 -19.84
N ALA A 285 -21.09 10.55 -21.15
CA ALA A 285 -21.21 11.75 -21.99
C ALA A 285 -22.66 12.18 -22.24
N ASP A 286 -23.61 11.24 -22.16
CA ASP A 286 -25.04 11.48 -22.42
C ASP A 286 -25.90 10.61 -21.50
N THR A 287 -26.65 11.23 -20.59
CA THR A 287 -27.48 10.50 -19.62
C THR A 287 -28.67 9.76 -20.23
N THR A 288 -28.94 9.93 -21.53
CA THR A 288 -30.03 9.26 -22.25
C THR A 288 -29.58 8.03 -23.03
N ASN A 289 -28.28 7.77 -23.10
CA ASN A 289 -27.75 6.64 -23.85
C ASN A 289 -27.96 5.29 -23.12
N ALA A 290 -27.91 4.19 -23.89
CA ALA A 290 -28.14 2.85 -23.36
C ALA A 290 -27.09 2.41 -22.33
N ASN A 291 -25.81 2.78 -22.52
CA ASN A 291 -24.74 2.43 -21.59
C ASN A 291 -24.92 3.14 -20.24
N TYR A 292 -25.32 4.41 -20.24
CA TYR A 292 -25.68 5.14 -19.02
C TYR A 292 -26.85 4.48 -18.31
N THR A 293 -27.89 4.10 -19.06
CA THR A 293 -29.06 3.41 -18.51
C THR A 293 -28.66 2.10 -17.82
N LEU A 294 -27.72 1.35 -18.38
CA LEU A 294 -27.22 0.12 -17.78
C LEU A 294 -26.32 0.38 -16.55
N ILE A 295 -25.53 1.46 -16.54
CA ILE A 295 -24.80 1.90 -15.33
C ILE A 295 -25.80 2.12 -14.18
N ILE A 296 -26.88 2.87 -14.43
CA ILE A 296 -27.91 3.12 -13.42
C ILE A 296 -28.60 1.83 -12.97
N ARG A 297 -28.93 0.92 -13.90
CA ARG A 297 -29.49 -0.40 -13.59
C ARG A 297 -28.59 -1.16 -12.60
N ASP A 298 -27.29 -1.21 -12.87
CA ASP A 298 -26.34 -1.93 -12.04
C ASP A 298 -26.22 -1.27 -10.66
N MET A 299 -26.13 0.06 -10.58
CA MET A 299 -26.15 0.80 -9.32
C MET A 299 -27.41 0.51 -8.51
N ASP A 300 -28.59 0.48 -9.15
CA ASP A 300 -29.87 0.19 -8.50
C ASP A 300 -29.93 -1.25 -7.98
N ALA A 301 -29.39 -2.22 -8.73
CA ALA A 301 -29.32 -3.62 -8.29
C ALA A 301 -28.43 -3.79 -7.05
N ILE A 302 -27.32 -3.07 -6.99
CA ILE A 302 -26.44 -3.02 -5.81
C ILE A 302 -27.10 -2.26 -4.65
N ALA A 303 -27.82 -1.18 -4.93
CA ALA A 303 -28.57 -0.45 -3.92
C ALA A 303 -29.60 -1.34 -3.19
N VAL A 304 -30.23 -2.29 -3.89
CA VAL A 304 -31.10 -3.30 -3.24
C VAL A 304 -30.33 -4.08 -2.17
N GLN A 305 -29.08 -4.48 -2.42
CA GLN A 305 -28.29 -5.26 -1.46
C GLN A 305 -27.82 -4.41 -0.29
N LEU A 306 -27.33 -3.20 -0.56
CA LEU A 306 -26.94 -2.25 0.49
C LEU A 306 -28.15 -1.84 1.35
N LYS A 307 -29.35 -1.76 0.76
CA LYS A 307 -30.58 -1.52 1.49
C LYS A 307 -30.92 -2.67 2.44
N ARG A 308 -30.72 -3.92 2.03
CA ARG A 308 -30.89 -5.09 2.93
C ARG A 308 -29.94 -5.01 4.14
N LEU A 309 -28.71 -4.55 3.94
CA LEU A 309 -27.76 -4.30 5.04
C LEU A 309 -28.22 -3.16 5.95
N GLN A 310 -28.70 -2.04 5.37
CA GLN A 310 -29.27 -0.94 6.14
C GLN A 310 -30.47 -1.39 6.99
N ASP A 311 -31.39 -2.15 6.39
CA ASP A 311 -32.60 -2.62 7.07
C ASP A 311 -32.28 -3.66 8.16
N ALA A 312 -31.13 -4.34 8.05
CA ALA A 312 -30.58 -5.21 9.08
C ALA A 312 -29.75 -4.47 10.16
N GLY A 313 -29.65 -3.14 10.08
CA GLY A 313 -28.90 -2.32 11.03
C GLY A 313 -27.38 -2.43 10.89
N VAL A 314 -26.88 -2.86 9.73
CA VAL A 314 -25.44 -3.03 9.49
C VAL A 314 -24.86 -1.72 8.92
N PRO A 315 -23.98 -1.00 9.65
CA PRO A 315 -23.17 0.06 9.08
C PRO A 315 -22.07 -0.54 8.20
N VAL A 316 -21.81 0.08 7.04
CA VAL A 316 -20.95 -0.47 6.01
C VAL A 316 -19.81 0.47 5.69
N LEU A 317 -18.57 -0.03 5.79
CA LEU A 317 -17.40 0.57 5.15
C LEU A 317 -17.46 0.28 3.65
N TRP A 318 -18.00 1.23 2.87
CA TRP A 318 -18.32 1.05 1.46
C TRP A 318 -17.17 1.53 0.57
N ARG A 319 -16.54 0.60 -0.15
CA ARG A 319 -15.35 0.86 -0.98
C ARG A 319 -15.61 0.48 -2.45
N PRO A 320 -16.38 1.30 -3.19
CA PRO A 320 -16.61 1.08 -4.61
C PRO A 320 -15.47 1.61 -5.47
N LEU A 321 -15.41 1.16 -6.73
CA LEU A 321 -14.46 1.65 -7.74
C LEU A 321 -13.00 1.59 -7.25
N HIS A 322 -12.64 0.51 -6.54
CA HIS A 322 -11.32 0.35 -5.96
C HIS A 322 -10.21 0.24 -7.02
N GLU A 323 -8.98 0.56 -6.63
CA GLU A 323 -7.78 0.52 -7.48
C GLU A 323 -7.92 1.27 -8.82
N ALA A 324 -8.73 2.34 -8.85
CA ALA A 324 -9.05 3.06 -10.07
C ALA A 324 -7.80 3.54 -10.83
N GLU A 325 -6.80 4.05 -10.12
CA GLU A 325 -5.56 4.55 -10.71
C GLU A 325 -4.69 3.50 -11.40
N GLY A 326 -4.86 2.21 -11.06
CA GLY A 326 -4.20 1.10 -11.73
C GLY A 326 -4.73 0.84 -13.14
N ALA A 327 -5.95 1.32 -13.44
CA ALA A 327 -6.63 1.22 -14.73
C ALA A 327 -6.84 -0.21 -15.28
N TRP A 328 -6.51 -1.25 -14.52
CA TRP A 328 -6.80 -2.64 -14.88
C TRP A 328 -8.28 -3.00 -14.73
N PHE A 329 -9.06 -2.21 -13.99
CA PHE A 329 -10.52 -2.28 -13.97
C PHE A 329 -11.16 -1.23 -14.87
N TRP A 330 -12.31 -1.56 -15.46
CA TRP A 330 -12.92 -0.74 -16.52
C TRP A 330 -13.27 0.68 -16.06
N TRP A 331 -13.56 0.88 -14.76
CA TRP A 331 -13.86 2.21 -14.20
C TRP A 331 -12.64 3.15 -14.19
N GLY A 332 -11.42 2.60 -14.19
CA GLY A 332 -10.17 3.35 -14.31
C GLY A 332 -9.63 3.48 -15.74
N ALA A 333 -10.14 2.68 -16.69
CA ALA A 333 -9.57 2.57 -18.04
C ALA A 333 -9.56 3.86 -18.87
N ASN A 334 -10.40 4.84 -18.53
CA ASN A 334 -10.51 6.10 -19.28
C ASN A 334 -10.04 7.33 -18.48
N GLY A 335 -9.17 7.11 -17.50
CA GLY A 335 -8.47 8.16 -16.77
C GLY A 335 -9.26 8.78 -15.61
N PRO A 336 -8.60 9.66 -14.85
CA PRO A 336 -9.09 10.15 -13.56
C PRO A 336 -10.42 10.91 -13.64
N GLU A 337 -10.63 11.71 -14.67
CA GLU A 337 -11.85 12.52 -14.79
C GLU A 337 -13.11 11.65 -14.96
N SER A 338 -13.01 10.55 -15.71
CA SER A 338 -14.13 9.62 -15.90
C SER A 338 -14.40 8.80 -14.64
N ALA A 339 -13.35 8.36 -13.94
CA ALA A 339 -13.48 7.68 -12.65
C ALA A 339 -14.15 8.57 -11.59
N LYS A 340 -13.72 9.83 -11.45
CA LYS A 340 -14.31 10.80 -10.51
C LYS A 340 -15.77 11.11 -10.84
N LYS A 341 -16.13 11.25 -12.12
CA LYS A 341 -17.54 11.43 -12.54
C LYS A 341 -18.40 10.21 -12.20
N LEU A 342 -17.87 9.00 -12.41
CA LEU A 342 -18.58 7.77 -12.05
C LEU A 342 -18.76 7.65 -10.52
N TYR A 343 -17.74 8.00 -9.74
CA TYR A 343 -17.81 8.03 -8.28
C TYR A 343 -18.86 9.02 -7.78
N ALA A 344 -18.89 10.24 -8.33
CA ALA A 344 -19.89 11.24 -7.99
C ALA A 344 -21.32 10.79 -8.34
N LEU A 345 -21.51 10.14 -9.49
CA LEU A 345 -22.79 9.55 -9.86
C LEU A 345 -23.21 8.44 -8.89
N LEU A 346 -22.28 7.57 -8.51
CA LEU A 346 -22.55 6.50 -7.55
C LEU A 346 -22.92 7.08 -6.17
N TYR A 347 -22.21 8.11 -5.72
CA TYR A 347 -22.51 8.83 -4.48
C TYR A 347 -23.92 9.42 -4.50
N ASP A 348 -24.27 10.17 -5.55
CA ASP A 348 -25.62 10.75 -5.68
C ASP A 348 -26.70 9.66 -5.75
N ARG A 349 -26.48 8.61 -6.54
CA ARG A 349 -27.45 7.53 -6.72
C ARG A 349 -27.69 6.76 -5.42
N LEU A 350 -26.66 6.37 -4.70
CA LEU A 350 -26.79 5.57 -3.48
C LEU A 350 -27.24 6.44 -2.29
N THR A 351 -26.61 7.59 -2.08
CA THR A 351 -26.87 8.46 -0.92
C THR A 351 -28.15 9.27 -1.09
N ASN A 352 -28.31 9.98 -2.22
CA ASN A 352 -29.43 10.92 -2.39
C ASN A 352 -30.67 10.27 -3.01
N HIS A 353 -30.52 9.41 -4.02
CA HIS A 353 -31.69 8.77 -4.64
C HIS A 353 -32.21 7.59 -3.80
N HIS A 354 -31.34 6.66 -3.40
CA HIS A 354 -31.73 5.46 -2.63
C HIS A 354 -31.78 5.67 -1.11
N GLN A 355 -31.30 6.82 -0.60
CA GLN A 355 -31.31 7.15 0.83
C GLN A 355 -30.60 6.08 1.68
N LEU A 356 -29.45 5.61 1.17
CA LEU A 356 -28.55 4.70 1.89
C LEU A 356 -27.67 5.53 2.84
N ASN A 357 -28.12 5.57 4.08
CA ASN A 357 -27.53 6.36 5.17
C ASN A 357 -26.66 5.51 6.11
N ASN A 358 -26.49 4.22 5.85
CA ASN A 358 -25.61 3.32 6.60
C ASN A 358 -24.17 3.23 6.03
N LEU A 359 -23.86 3.97 4.96
CA LEU A 359 -22.58 3.88 4.26
C LEU A 359 -21.55 4.89 4.80
N VAL A 360 -20.32 4.41 4.99
CA VAL A 360 -19.11 5.20 5.22
C VAL A 360 -18.23 5.04 3.98
N TRP A 361 -18.02 6.11 3.22
CA TRP A 361 -17.42 6.06 1.88
C TRP A 361 -15.89 5.98 1.95
N ILE A 362 -15.33 4.94 1.34
CA ILE A 362 -13.89 4.70 1.26
C ILE A 362 -13.40 4.92 -0.18
N TRP A 363 -12.36 5.73 -0.34
CA TRP A 363 -11.67 5.95 -1.62
C TRP A 363 -10.34 5.19 -1.66
N ASN A 364 -10.01 4.57 -2.79
CA ASN A 364 -8.87 3.66 -2.93
C ASN A 364 -8.02 3.99 -4.18
N SER A 365 -7.42 5.17 -4.19
CA SER A 365 -6.32 5.56 -5.09
C SER A 365 -5.52 6.67 -4.44
N ILE A 366 -4.19 6.61 -4.53
CA ILE A 366 -3.26 7.48 -3.82
C ILE A 366 -2.98 8.76 -4.62
N ALA A 367 -2.89 8.67 -5.95
CA ALA A 367 -2.49 9.78 -6.78
C ALA A 367 -3.51 10.94 -6.73
N PRO A 368 -3.09 12.18 -6.41
CA PRO A 368 -4.01 13.31 -6.24
C PRO A 368 -4.93 13.60 -7.44
N ALA A 369 -4.50 13.28 -8.66
CA ALA A 369 -5.31 13.47 -9.86
C ALA A 369 -6.62 12.66 -9.85
N TRP A 370 -6.64 11.53 -9.15
CA TRP A 370 -7.76 10.60 -9.09
C TRP A 370 -8.72 10.86 -7.92
N TYR A 371 -8.30 11.65 -6.92
CA TYR A 371 -9.11 11.89 -5.73
C TYR A 371 -10.42 12.63 -6.06
N PRO A 372 -11.60 12.07 -5.73
CA PRO A 372 -12.89 12.68 -6.07
C PRO A 372 -13.23 13.92 -5.22
N GLY A 373 -12.59 14.08 -4.06
CA GLY A 373 -12.72 15.26 -3.21
C GLY A 373 -13.29 14.96 -1.82
N ASP A 374 -13.05 15.90 -0.89
CA ASP A 374 -13.35 15.74 0.54
C ASP A 374 -14.85 15.62 0.86
N GLU A 375 -15.73 16.08 -0.05
CA GLU A 375 -17.18 16.12 0.13
C GLU A 375 -17.88 14.78 -0.12
N THR A 376 -17.18 13.80 -0.68
CA THR A 376 -17.76 12.48 -1.03
C THR A 376 -16.99 11.30 -0.45
N VAL A 377 -15.92 11.54 0.31
CA VAL A 377 -15.03 10.50 0.87
C VAL A 377 -14.95 10.65 2.39
N ASP A 378 -15.18 9.59 3.15
CA ASP A 378 -15.02 9.57 4.62
C ASP A 378 -13.64 9.07 5.05
N ILE A 379 -13.11 8.06 4.34
CA ILE A 379 -11.87 7.35 4.65
C ILE A 379 -11.05 7.18 3.37
N LEU A 380 -9.73 7.35 3.48
CA LEU A 380 -8.78 7.04 2.42
C LEU A 380 -8.20 5.65 2.60
N SER A 381 -7.85 4.97 1.51
CA SER A 381 -7.22 3.66 1.60
C SER A 381 -6.27 3.36 0.46
N ALA A 382 -5.48 2.31 0.66
CA ALA A 382 -4.66 1.70 -0.39
C ALA A 382 -4.74 0.18 -0.29
N ASP A 383 -4.46 -0.46 -1.42
CA ASP A 383 -4.31 -1.90 -1.57
C ASP A 383 -2.82 -2.18 -1.83
N VAL A 384 -2.19 -3.01 -1.01
CA VAL A 384 -0.73 -3.20 -1.02
C VAL A 384 -0.35 -4.68 -0.97
N TYR A 385 0.12 -5.17 -2.12
CA TYR A 385 0.54 -6.55 -2.30
C TYR A 385 2.07 -6.68 -2.29
N ALA A 386 2.65 -6.56 -1.10
CA ALA A 386 4.08 -6.77 -0.85
C ALA A 386 4.31 -7.83 0.24
N GLN A 387 5.25 -8.74 0.00
CA GLN A 387 5.65 -9.74 0.99
C GLN A 387 6.47 -9.12 2.12
N GLY A 388 6.57 -9.82 3.26
CA GLY A 388 7.50 -9.49 4.35
C GLY A 388 6.90 -8.67 5.50
N HIS A 389 5.58 -8.58 5.60
CA HIS A 389 4.87 -8.01 6.77
C HIS A 389 5.26 -6.56 7.12
N GLY A 390 5.70 -5.78 6.13
CA GLY A 390 6.16 -4.41 6.31
C GLY A 390 5.03 -3.42 6.63
N PRO A 391 5.36 -2.21 7.14
CA PRO A 391 4.38 -1.23 7.61
C PRO A 391 3.73 -0.38 6.50
N MET A 392 4.15 -0.54 5.24
CA MET A 392 3.58 0.15 4.07
C MET A 392 3.59 1.69 4.23
N THR A 393 4.69 2.21 4.76
CA THR A 393 4.80 3.61 5.23
C THR A 393 4.73 4.63 4.12
N THR A 394 5.26 4.31 2.93
CA THR A 394 5.18 5.19 1.76
C THR A 394 3.72 5.47 1.42
N GLN A 395 2.91 4.42 1.23
CA GLN A 395 1.49 4.55 0.91
C GLN A 395 0.73 5.28 2.03
N TYR A 396 1.04 4.96 3.29
CA TYR A 396 0.43 5.64 4.44
C TYR A 396 0.69 7.15 4.42
N ASN A 397 1.94 7.56 4.23
CA ASN A 397 2.34 8.97 4.21
C ASN A 397 1.77 9.73 3.01
N ASP A 398 1.70 9.10 1.84
CA ASP A 398 1.08 9.70 0.66
C ASP A 398 -0.42 9.95 0.89
N LEU A 399 -1.11 9.05 1.57
CA LEU A 399 -2.52 9.23 1.94
C LEU A 399 -2.73 10.27 3.05
N ILE A 400 -1.79 10.40 4.00
CA ILE A 400 -1.78 11.51 4.97
C ILE A 400 -1.71 12.84 4.24
N ALA A 401 -0.80 12.94 3.26
CA ALA A 401 -0.65 14.14 2.45
C ALA A 401 -1.91 14.41 1.59
N LEU A 402 -2.46 13.38 0.95
CA LEU A 402 -3.67 13.49 0.13
C LEU A 402 -4.86 14.02 0.94
N GLY A 403 -5.10 13.44 2.11
CA GLY A 403 -6.19 13.81 3.01
C GLY A 403 -5.90 15.03 3.88
N ASN A 404 -4.71 15.62 3.79
CA ASN A 404 -4.21 16.65 4.71
C ASN A 404 -4.42 16.29 6.20
N ASP A 405 -4.23 15.02 6.53
CA ASP A 405 -4.46 14.45 7.88
C ASP A 405 -5.88 14.67 8.43
N LYS A 406 -6.87 14.90 7.56
CA LYS A 406 -8.29 15.10 7.93
C LYS A 406 -9.15 13.85 7.76
N LYS A 407 -8.65 12.83 7.07
CA LYS A 407 -9.35 11.57 6.79
C LYS A 407 -8.63 10.43 7.49
N LEU A 408 -9.40 9.44 7.97
CA LEU A 408 -8.81 8.17 8.42
C LEU A 408 -8.16 7.46 7.23
N ILE A 409 -7.17 6.62 7.49
CA ILE A 409 -6.41 5.91 6.46
C ILE A 409 -6.40 4.41 6.76
N ALA A 410 -6.80 3.57 5.81
CA ALA A 410 -6.90 2.11 5.98
C ALA A 410 -6.14 1.32 4.91
N ALA A 411 -5.59 0.16 5.27
CA ALA A 411 -5.00 -0.78 4.32
C ALA A 411 -6.10 -1.78 3.91
N THR A 412 -6.86 -1.42 2.88
CA THR A 412 -8.12 -2.10 2.54
C THR A 412 -7.94 -3.47 1.91
N GLU A 413 -6.80 -3.70 1.28
CA GLU A 413 -6.33 -5.02 0.90
C GLU A 413 -4.82 -5.10 1.15
N VAL A 414 -4.35 -6.20 1.73
CA VAL A 414 -2.92 -6.48 1.85
C VAL A 414 -2.62 -7.93 1.48
N GLY A 415 -1.44 -8.16 0.90
CA GLY A 415 -0.94 -9.52 0.69
C GLY A 415 -0.41 -10.14 1.98
N SER A 416 0.44 -9.41 2.70
CA SER A 416 0.97 -9.80 4.02
C SER A 416 0.38 -8.92 5.11
N ALA A 417 -0.11 -9.53 6.20
CA ALA A 417 -0.57 -8.79 7.38
C ALA A 417 0.62 -8.02 8.01
N PRO A 418 0.52 -6.71 8.26
CA PRO A 418 1.66 -5.93 8.76
C PRO A 418 2.00 -6.31 10.21
N PHE A 419 3.29 -6.36 10.56
CA PHE A 419 3.68 -6.58 11.95
C PHE A 419 3.43 -5.33 12.82
N PRO A 420 2.78 -5.47 14.00
CA PRO A 420 2.48 -4.34 14.89
C PRO A 420 3.71 -3.57 15.39
N ASP A 421 4.83 -4.24 15.63
CA ASP A 421 6.08 -3.60 16.05
C ASP A 421 6.64 -2.67 14.96
N LEU A 422 6.58 -3.09 13.70
CA LEU A 422 6.97 -2.24 12.56
C LEU A 422 5.98 -1.09 12.34
N LEU A 423 4.67 -1.32 12.50
CA LEU A 423 3.67 -0.26 12.40
C LEU A 423 3.91 0.84 13.44
N GLN A 424 4.20 0.46 14.69
CA GLN A 424 4.53 1.40 15.76
C GLN A 424 5.85 2.12 15.51
N ALA A 425 6.90 1.38 15.14
CA ALA A 425 8.23 1.94 14.95
C ALA A 425 8.31 2.96 13.81
N TYR A 426 7.50 2.76 12.76
CA TYR A 426 7.39 3.69 11.63
C TYR A 426 6.21 4.68 11.74
N GLU A 427 5.47 4.65 12.85
CA GLU A 427 4.28 5.49 13.07
C GLU A 427 3.29 5.45 11.88
N ALA A 428 3.12 4.25 11.32
CA ALA A 428 2.19 3.95 10.24
C ALA A 428 0.84 3.57 10.84
N HIS A 429 0.06 4.58 11.25
CA HIS A 429 -1.20 4.37 11.96
C HIS A 429 -2.35 4.01 11.00
N TRP A 430 -2.21 2.90 10.26
CA TRP A 430 -3.31 2.33 9.50
C TRP A 430 -4.47 1.99 10.45
N LEU A 431 -5.69 2.38 10.08
CA LEU A 431 -6.90 2.15 10.87
C LEU A 431 -7.22 0.67 11.01
N TYR A 432 -7.08 -0.07 9.91
CA TYR A 432 -7.22 -1.51 9.83
C TYR A 432 -6.38 -2.03 8.68
N PHE A 433 -6.11 -3.34 8.70
CA PHE A 433 -5.66 -4.10 7.54
C PHE A 433 -6.71 -5.13 7.16
N ALA A 434 -6.82 -5.50 5.89
CA ALA A 434 -7.59 -6.68 5.48
C ALA A 434 -6.77 -7.55 4.53
N VAL A 435 -6.35 -8.73 4.98
CA VAL A 435 -5.60 -9.65 4.10
C VAL A 435 -6.54 -10.17 3.03
N TRP A 436 -6.05 -10.25 1.78
CA TRP A 436 -6.82 -10.88 0.70
C TRP A 436 -7.08 -12.37 1.00
N GLY A 437 -8.04 -12.96 0.29
CA GLY A 437 -8.45 -14.33 0.49
C GLY A 437 -7.43 -15.34 -0.05
N ASP A 438 -7.89 -16.24 -0.91
CA ASP A 438 -7.08 -17.34 -1.42
C ASP A 438 -5.73 -16.87 -1.98
N THR A 439 -4.71 -17.71 -1.81
CA THR A 439 -3.30 -17.49 -2.20
C THR A 439 -2.49 -16.49 -1.37
N PHE A 440 -3.13 -15.74 -0.46
CA PHE A 440 -2.46 -14.80 0.45
C PHE A 440 -2.58 -15.22 1.91
N ILE A 441 -3.78 -15.22 2.50
CA ILE A 441 -3.94 -15.53 3.93
C ILE A 441 -3.59 -16.98 4.26
N ASN A 442 -3.85 -17.90 3.34
CA ASN A 442 -3.58 -19.33 3.47
C ASN A 442 -2.25 -19.77 2.83
N ASN A 443 -1.37 -18.83 2.50
CA ASN A 443 -0.07 -19.08 1.90
C ASN A 443 1.06 -18.66 2.84
N ALA A 444 1.88 -19.62 3.26
CA ALA A 444 2.95 -19.40 4.22
C ALA A 444 4.07 -18.47 3.71
N ASP A 445 4.22 -18.30 2.40
CA ASP A 445 5.17 -17.34 1.81
C ASP A 445 4.72 -15.88 2.02
N TRP A 446 3.42 -15.67 2.28
CA TRP A 446 2.85 -14.36 2.54
C TRP A 446 2.49 -14.16 4.02
N ASN A 447 1.93 -15.20 4.65
CA ASN A 447 1.46 -15.19 6.03
C ASN A 447 1.63 -16.58 6.65
N SER A 448 2.75 -16.83 7.33
CA SER A 448 2.91 -18.07 8.09
C SER A 448 1.99 -18.06 9.33
N ILE A 449 1.62 -19.24 9.84
CA ILE A 449 0.80 -19.33 11.06
C ILE A 449 1.52 -18.71 12.28
N GLU A 450 2.85 -18.76 12.31
CA GLU A 450 3.66 -18.12 13.35
C GLU A 450 3.54 -16.60 13.29
N ASP A 451 3.66 -16.02 12.10
CA ASP A 451 3.50 -14.58 11.88
C ASP A 451 2.08 -14.12 12.23
N LEU A 452 1.06 -14.87 11.80
CA LEU A 452 -0.33 -14.58 12.14
C LEU A 452 -0.56 -14.62 13.66
N LYS A 453 0.03 -15.58 14.40
CA LYS A 453 -0.06 -15.59 15.87
C LYS A 453 0.60 -14.35 16.48
N LYS A 454 1.80 -14.00 16.01
CA LYS A 454 2.49 -12.78 16.47
C LYS A 454 1.62 -11.54 16.27
N ILE A 455 0.93 -11.43 15.13
CA ILE A 455 0.08 -10.28 14.79
C ILE A 455 -1.20 -10.28 15.62
N TYR A 456 -1.92 -11.39 15.69
CA TYR A 456 -3.25 -11.47 16.33
C TYR A 456 -3.22 -11.54 17.86
N ASP A 457 -2.08 -11.90 18.46
CA ASP A 457 -1.87 -11.88 19.91
C ASP A 457 -1.26 -10.55 20.41
N SER A 458 -0.98 -9.60 19.52
CA SER A 458 -0.55 -8.24 19.91
C SER A 458 -1.64 -7.54 20.73
N GLU A 459 -1.20 -6.81 21.76
CA GLU A 459 -2.07 -5.93 22.56
C GLU A 459 -2.55 -4.71 21.78
#